data_AF-A0A6L8A8T7-F1
#
_entry.id   AF-A0A6L8A8T7-F1
#
_cell.length_a   1.000
_cell.length_b   1.000
_cell.length_c   1.000
_cell.angle_alpha   90.00
_cell.angle_beta   90.00
_cell.angle_gamma   90.00
#
_symmetry.space_group_name_H-M   'P 1'
#
loop_
_entity.id
_entity.type
_entity.pdbx_description
1 polymer ?
#
loop_
_entity_poly.entity_id
_entity_poly.type
_entity_poly.pdbx_seq_one_letter_code
_entity_poly.pdbx_strand_id
1 'polypeptide(L)'
;MTEEQAFAKALKTIKDGDHHSLRVLLIQYPTLARLRDKTNATLLLKLFELPDGAQNNAKLARVLLVAGSQVNAQRNRQSPVPIFSALQSEKLDVVQTLLEFGANLRIPMQPRKGTVLDYAIELCKEKEDDPDFTTHLSKLIQAYTGGELSGFSSRA
;
A
#
# COMPACT_ATOMS: atom_id res chain seq x y z
N MET A 1 -15.54 -23.53 -8.25
CA MET A 1 -15.36 -22.51 -7.20
C MET A 1 -15.92 -21.20 -7.74
N THR A 2 -16.82 -20.55 -7.01
CA THR A 2 -17.37 -19.24 -7.39
C THR A 2 -16.35 -18.13 -7.12
N GLU A 3 -16.55 -16.93 -7.69
CA GLU A 3 -15.71 -15.76 -7.40
C GLU A 3 -15.69 -15.41 -5.91
N GLU A 4 -16.82 -15.55 -5.22
CA GLU A 4 -16.91 -15.33 -3.77
C GLU A 4 -16.08 -16.35 -2.97
N GLN A 5 -16.11 -17.62 -3.37
CA GLN A 5 -15.28 -18.67 -2.76
C GLN A 5 -13.79 -18.44 -3.06
N ALA A 6 -13.45 -18.00 -4.27
CA ALA A 6 -12.09 -17.65 -4.66
C ALA A 6 -11.56 -16.46 -3.82
N PHE A 7 -12.40 -15.44 -3.61
CA PHE A 7 -12.07 -14.27 -2.80
C PHE A 7 -11.85 -14.65 -1.34
N ALA A 8 -12.75 -15.44 -0.74
CA ALA A 8 -12.60 -15.91 0.63
C ALA A 8 -11.31 -16.75 0.81
N LYS A 9 -10.98 -17.60 -0.18
CA LYS A 9 -9.74 -18.38 -0.18
C LYS A 9 -8.51 -17.48 -0.32
N ALA A 10 -8.55 -16.45 -1.17
CA ALA A 10 -7.46 -15.49 -1.31
C ALA A 10 -7.23 -14.71 0.00
N LEU A 11 -8.29 -14.28 0.69
CA LEU A 11 -8.17 -13.64 2.00
C LEU A 11 -7.49 -14.54 3.02
N LYS A 12 -7.82 -15.85 3.02
CA LYS A 12 -7.14 -16.82 3.88
C LYS A 12 -5.65 -16.91 3.54
N THR A 13 -5.27 -17.03 2.26
CA THR A 13 -3.85 -17.07 1.86
C THR A 13 -3.09 -15.79 2.22
N ILE A 14 -3.75 -14.63 2.16
CA ILE A 14 -3.17 -13.34 2.58
C ILE A 14 -2.93 -13.35 4.08
N LYS A 15 -3.91 -13.78 4.88
CA LYS A 15 -3.78 -13.89 6.34
C LYS A 15 -2.65 -14.84 6.73
N ASP A 16 -2.51 -15.95 6.03
CA ASP A 16 -1.49 -16.97 6.29
C ASP A 16 -0.09 -16.57 5.77
N GLY A 17 0.05 -15.44 5.05
CA GLY A 17 1.33 -15.02 4.45
C GLY A 17 1.75 -15.80 3.20
N ASP A 18 0.86 -16.66 2.67
CA ASP A 18 1.13 -17.60 1.57
C ASP A 18 0.96 -16.93 0.20
N HIS A 19 2.03 -16.24 -0.21
CA HIS A 19 2.16 -15.61 -1.51
C HIS A 19 2.20 -16.62 -2.67
N HIS A 20 2.57 -17.89 -2.44
CA HIS A 20 2.59 -18.91 -3.49
C HIS A 20 1.17 -19.34 -3.85
N SER A 21 0.38 -19.75 -2.84
CA SER A 21 -1.03 -20.11 -3.06
C SER A 21 -1.84 -18.93 -3.57
N LEU A 22 -1.57 -17.71 -3.08
CA LEU A 22 -2.20 -16.50 -3.62
C LEU A 22 -1.90 -16.33 -5.11
N ARG A 23 -0.63 -16.49 -5.53
CA ARG A 23 -0.25 -16.41 -6.94
C ARG A 23 -0.95 -17.47 -7.79
N VAL A 24 -1.04 -18.71 -7.31
CA VAL A 24 -1.76 -19.78 -8.01
C VAL A 24 -3.23 -19.42 -8.19
N LEU A 25 -3.88 -18.88 -7.16
CA LEU A 25 -5.28 -18.44 -7.23
C LEU A 25 -5.47 -17.31 -8.25
N LEU A 26 -4.57 -16.34 -8.29
CA LEU A 26 -4.66 -15.21 -9.22
C LEU A 26 -4.42 -15.63 -10.68
N ILE A 27 -3.62 -16.68 -10.92
CA ILE A 27 -3.46 -17.28 -12.24
C ILE A 27 -4.74 -18.00 -12.67
N GLN A 28 -5.36 -18.76 -11.75
CA GLN A 28 -6.62 -19.46 -12.03
C GLN A 28 -7.81 -18.52 -12.20
N TYR A 29 -7.78 -17.36 -11.52
CA TYR A 29 -8.83 -16.34 -11.53
C TYR A 29 -8.22 -14.96 -11.79
N PRO A 30 -7.92 -14.60 -13.05
CA PRO A 30 -7.22 -13.36 -13.38
C PRO A 30 -7.94 -12.07 -12.94
N THR A 31 -9.28 -12.11 -12.84
CA THR A 31 -10.09 -10.97 -12.39
C THR A 31 -10.05 -10.75 -10.88
N LEU A 32 -9.62 -11.76 -10.11
CA LEU A 32 -9.69 -11.81 -8.65
C LEU A 32 -8.96 -10.64 -7.97
N ALA A 33 -7.85 -10.18 -8.55
CA ALA A 33 -7.06 -9.05 -8.05
C ALA A 33 -7.86 -7.72 -8.02
N ARG A 34 -8.87 -7.60 -8.88
CA ARG A 34 -9.70 -6.39 -9.06
C ARG A 34 -11.09 -6.52 -8.48
N LEU A 35 -11.49 -7.73 -8.08
CA LEU A 35 -12.78 -7.97 -7.44
C LEU A 35 -12.89 -7.17 -6.15
N ARG A 36 -14.13 -6.81 -5.84
CA ARG A 36 -14.49 -6.12 -4.61
C ARG A 36 -15.39 -7.03 -3.79
N ASP A 37 -15.14 -7.10 -2.50
CA ASP A 37 -16.01 -7.82 -1.58
C ASP A 37 -17.30 -7.05 -1.28
N LYS A 38 -18.13 -7.60 -0.39
CA LYS A 38 -19.37 -6.97 0.09
C LYS A 38 -19.13 -5.63 0.79
N THR A 39 -17.91 -5.39 1.27
CA THR A 39 -17.49 -4.12 1.85
C THR A 39 -16.93 -3.15 0.81
N ASN A 40 -16.97 -3.49 -0.48
CA ASN A 40 -16.38 -2.71 -1.57
C ASN A 40 -14.84 -2.62 -1.50
N ALA A 41 -14.18 -3.51 -0.77
CA ALA A 41 -12.73 -3.56 -0.62
C ALA A 41 -12.11 -4.57 -1.59
N THR A 42 -10.93 -4.23 -2.12
CA THR A 42 -10.11 -5.12 -2.95
C THR A 42 -9.22 -6.00 -2.07
N LEU A 43 -8.63 -7.05 -2.63
CA LEU A 43 -7.63 -7.87 -1.93
C LEU A 43 -6.43 -7.03 -1.45
N LEU A 44 -6.01 -6.03 -2.23
CA LEU A 44 -4.94 -5.11 -1.83
C LEU A 44 -5.32 -4.27 -0.61
N LEU A 45 -6.57 -3.79 -0.52
CA LEU A 45 -7.03 -3.08 0.68
C LEU A 45 -7.10 -4.01 1.89
N LYS A 46 -7.63 -5.23 1.70
CA LYS A 46 -7.73 -6.22 2.78
C LYS A 46 -6.38 -6.63 3.35
N LEU A 47 -5.32 -6.64 2.55
CA LEU A 47 -3.96 -6.88 3.02
C LEU A 47 -3.59 -5.97 4.20
N PHE A 48 -4.01 -4.70 4.19
CA PHE A 48 -3.69 -3.72 5.23
C PHE A 48 -4.70 -3.65 6.38
N GLU A 49 -5.90 -4.21 6.21
CA GLU A 49 -6.95 -4.23 7.25
C GLU A 49 -6.80 -5.43 8.22
N LEU A 50 -6.05 -6.47 7.83
CA LEU A 50 -5.97 -7.68 8.62
C LEU A 50 -5.06 -7.46 9.86
N PRO A 51 -5.54 -7.78 11.08
CA PRO A 51 -4.85 -7.49 12.34
C PRO A 51 -3.50 -8.22 12.49
N ASP A 52 -3.37 -9.36 11.80
CA ASP A 52 -2.14 -10.16 11.75
C ASP A 52 -1.35 -9.92 10.46
N GLY A 53 -1.60 -8.79 9.78
CA GLY A 53 -1.16 -8.43 8.43
C GLY A 53 0.35 -8.57 8.18
N ALA A 54 0.71 -9.82 7.93
CA ALA A 54 1.93 -10.48 7.48
C ALA A 54 3.25 -9.74 7.71
N GLN A 55 4.20 -10.47 8.31
CA GLN A 55 5.64 -10.18 8.23
C GLN A 55 6.19 -10.08 6.78
N ASN A 56 5.32 -10.12 5.76
CA ASN A 56 5.66 -10.24 4.35
C ASN A 56 4.71 -9.44 3.43
N ASN A 57 4.13 -8.34 3.93
CA ASN A 57 3.20 -7.50 3.18
C ASN A 57 3.75 -7.05 1.81
N ALA A 58 5.06 -6.80 1.69
CA ALA A 58 5.66 -6.40 0.42
C ALA A 58 5.54 -7.48 -0.67
N LYS A 59 5.78 -8.76 -0.35
CA LYS A 59 5.64 -9.85 -1.34
C LYS A 59 4.18 -10.07 -1.74
N LEU A 60 3.26 -10.04 -0.78
CA LEU A 60 1.82 -10.17 -1.07
C LEU A 60 1.30 -8.99 -1.88
N ALA A 61 1.67 -7.76 -1.52
CA ALA A 61 1.33 -6.55 -2.26
C ALA A 61 1.86 -6.65 -3.70
N ARG A 62 3.12 -7.04 -3.89
CA ARG A 62 3.71 -7.22 -5.22
C ARG A 62 2.96 -8.27 -6.04
N VAL A 63 2.60 -9.42 -5.46
CA VAL A 63 1.81 -10.45 -6.15
C VAL A 63 0.46 -9.90 -6.62
N LEU A 64 -0.25 -9.17 -5.75
CA LEU A 64 -1.55 -8.56 -6.08
C LEU A 64 -1.42 -7.48 -7.16
N LEU A 65 -0.41 -6.61 -7.06
CA LEU A 65 -0.16 -5.54 -8.02
C LEU A 65 0.23 -6.08 -9.40
N VAL A 66 1.09 -7.11 -9.47
CA VAL A 66 1.42 -7.81 -10.73
C VAL A 66 0.19 -8.45 -11.35
N ALA A 67 -0.74 -8.96 -10.53
CA ALA A 67 -2.01 -9.50 -11.00
C ALA A 67 -3.04 -8.42 -11.41
N GLY A 68 -2.67 -7.14 -11.42
CA GLY A 68 -3.52 -6.04 -11.87
C GLY A 68 -4.43 -5.44 -10.81
N SER A 69 -4.12 -5.62 -9.52
CA SER A 69 -4.81 -4.87 -8.47
C SER A 69 -4.68 -3.36 -8.66
N GLN A 70 -5.76 -2.64 -8.35
CA GLN A 70 -5.76 -1.17 -8.40
C GLN A 70 -4.91 -0.61 -7.24
N VAL A 71 -3.74 -0.05 -7.56
CA VAL A 71 -2.78 0.48 -6.58
C VAL A 71 -3.35 1.61 -5.70
N ASN A 72 -4.22 2.44 -6.29
CA ASN A 72 -4.89 3.55 -5.62
C ASN A 72 -6.32 3.19 -5.20
N ALA A 73 -6.63 1.91 -5.02
CA ALA A 73 -7.97 1.47 -4.65
C ALA A 73 -8.41 2.12 -3.33
N GLN A 74 -9.68 2.54 -3.30
CA GLN A 74 -10.35 2.98 -2.08
C GLN A 74 -11.72 2.31 -2.02
N ARG A 75 -12.17 2.00 -0.81
CA ARG A 75 -13.54 1.55 -0.54
C ARG A 75 -14.53 2.71 -0.63
N ASN A 76 -14.14 3.87 -0.09
CA ASN A 76 -14.91 5.11 -0.08
C ASN A 76 -13.96 6.31 0.18
N ARG A 77 -14.50 7.53 0.25
CA ARG A 77 -13.68 8.75 0.46
C ARG A 77 -12.95 8.82 1.81
N GLN A 78 -13.41 8.05 2.81
CA GLN A 78 -12.84 8.00 4.16
C GLN A 78 -11.89 6.82 4.35
N SER A 79 -11.88 5.85 3.42
CA SER A 79 -11.02 4.68 3.53
C SER A 79 -9.59 5.04 3.14
N PRO A 80 -8.59 4.51 3.87
CA PRO A 80 -7.19 4.73 3.54
C PRO A 80 -6.86 4.16 2.15
N VAL A 81 -5.98 4.86 1.43
CA VAL A 81 -5.33 4.33 0.22
C VAL A 81 -4.25 3.33 0.65
N PRO A 82 -3.96 2.26 -0.11
CA PRO A 82 -2.90 1.29 0.21
C PRO A 82 -1.57 1.92 0.67
N ILE A 83 -1.11 2.97 -0.03
CA ILE A 83 0.16 3.63 0.31
C ILE A 83 0.09 4.39 1.63
N PHE A 84 -1.07 4.94 2.00
CA PHE A 84 -1.24 5.58 3.29
C PHE A 84 -1.17 4.54 4.42
N SER A 85 -1.82 3.38 4.28
CA SER A 85 -1.70 2.30 5.26
C SER A 85 -0.26 1.79 5.43
N ALA A 86 0.50 1.72 4.33
CA ALA A 86 1.91 1.37 4.38
C ALA A 86 2.76 2.42 5.13
N LEU A 87 2.48 3.71 4.93
CA LEU A 87 3.13 4.80 5.67
C LEU A 87 2.79 4.77 7.17
N GLN A 88 1.51 4.56 7.53
CA GLN A 88 1.09 4.43 8.92
C GLN A 88 1.75 3.25 9.64
N SER A 89 2.07 2.19 8.89
CA SER A 89 2.74 1.00 9.41
C SER A 89 4.27 1.07 9.30
N GLU A 90 4.82 2.20 8.81
CA GLU A 90 6.25 2.45 8.60
C GLU A 90 6.95 1.37 7.73
N LYS A 91 6.18 0.74 6.82
CA LYS A 91 6.66 -0.33 5.94
C LYS A 91 7.22 0.24 4.63
N LEU A 92 8.44 0.77 4.69
CA LEU A 92 9.08 1.42 3.53
C LEU A 92 9.25 0.50 2.31
N ASP A 93 9.44 -0.79 2.53
CA ASP A 93 9.46 -1.83 1.49
C ASP A 93 8.14 -1.90 0.70
N VAL A 94 7.01 -1.81 1.42
CA VAL A 94 5.68 -1.75 0.82
C VAL A 94 5.44 -0.41 0.16
N VAL A 95 5.88 0.70 0.76
CA VAL A 95 5.78 2.05 0.16
C VAL A 95 6.51 2.09 -1.17
N GLN A 96 7.76 1.62 -1.21
CA GLN A 96 8.54 1.53 -2.44
C GLN A 96 7.82 0.68 -3.50
N THR A 97 7.35 -0.51 -3.12
CA THR A 97 6.61 -1.38 -4.04
C THR A 97 5.36 -0.69 -4.60
N LEU A 98 4.60 0.04 -3.79
CA LEU A 98 3.40 0.75 -4.25
C LEU A 98 3.77 1.90 -5.21
N LEU A 99 4.84 2.65 -4.92
CA LEU A 99 5.33 3.73 -5.80
C LEU A 99 5.82 3.19 -7.15
N GLU A 100 6.54 2.07 -7.17
CA GLU A 100 6.97 1.38 -8.40
C GLU A 100 5.78 1.03 -9.32
N PHE A 101 4.61 0.75 -8.74
CA PHE A 101 3.37 0.44 -9.45
C PHE A 101 2.46 1.66 -9.68
N GLY A 102 2.96 2.88 -9.47
CA GLY A 102 2.23 4.12 -9.78
C GLY A 102 1.25 4.57 -8.70
N ALA A 103 1.53 4.27 -7.42
CA ALA A 103 0.78 4.85 -6.31
C ALA A 103 0.85 6.38 -6.34
N ASN A 104 -0.30 7.03 -6.14
CA ASN A 104 -0.42 8.48 -6.16
C ASN A 104 -0.40 9.03 -4.74
N LEU A 105 0.61 9.84 -4.43
CA LEU A 105 0.73 10.51 -3.12
C LEU A 105 -0.14 11.78 -3.01
N ARG A 106 -0.65 12.33 -4.12
CA ARG A 106 -1.48 13.54 -4.11
C ARG A 106 -2.96 13.26 -3.81
N ILE A 107 -3.30 12.06 -3.35
CA ILE A 107 -4.68 11.70 -2.99
C ILE A 107 -5.04 12.41 -1.67
N PRO A 108 -6.17 13.15 -1.63
CA PRO A 108 -6.64 13.74 -0.38
C PRO A 108 -7.09 12.65 0.59
N MET A 109 -6.70 12.81 1.85
CA MET A 109 -7.12 11.92 2.92
C MET A 109 -8.36 12.51 3.60
N GLN A 110 -9.21 11.66 4.16
CA GLN A 110 -10.25 12.06 5.09
C GLN A 110 -10.26 11.07 6.27
N PRO A 111 -10.47 11.54 7.52
CA PRO A 111 -10.84 12.91 7.91
C PRO A 111 -9.65 13.87 8.07
N ARG A 112 -8.40 13.40 7.98
CA ARG A 112 -7.21 14.26 8.13
C ARG A 112 -7.13 15.28 6.99
N LYS A 113 -6.92 16.55 7.30
CA LYS A 113 -6.71 17.60 6.28
C LYS A 113 -5.33 17.40 5.64
N GLY A 114 -5.29 17.24 4.33
CA GLY A 114 -4.05 17.06 3.56
C GLY A 114 -4.12 15.89 2.59
N THR A 115 -3.03 15.70 1.85
CA THR A 115 -2.79 14.60 0.93
C THR A 115 -1.88 13.54 1.56
N VAL A 116 -1.80 12.36 0.96
CA VAL A 116 -0.84 11.33 1.41
C VAL A 116 0.59 11.86 1.38
N LEU A 117 0.93 12.75 0.44
CA LEU A 117 2.22 13.43 0.35
C LEU A 117 2.46 14.32 1.58
N ASP A 118 1.47 15.12 1.98
CA ASP A 118 1.58 15.97 3.16
C ASP A 118 1.86 15.13 4.42
N TYR A 119 1.17 13.99 4.55
CA TYR A 119 1.42 13.05 5.66
C TYR A 119 2.82 12.45 5.61
N ALA A 120 3.31 12.05 4.44
CA ALA A 120 4.65 11.48 4.32
C ALA A 120 5.74 12.50 4.73
N ILE A 121 5.53 13.79 4.42
CA ILE A 121 6.40 14.89 4.85
C ILE A 121 6.31 15.11 6.37
N GLU A 122 5.10 15.11 6.94
CA GLU A 122 4.90 15.22 8.38
C GLU A 122 5.56 14.05 9.14
N LEU A 123 5.42 12.83 8.63
CA LEU A 123 6.02 11.63 9.21
C LEU A 123 7.56 11.72 9.24
N CYS A 124 8.19 12.35 8.24
CA CYS A 124 9.63 12.59 8.26
C CYS A 124 10.06 13.51 9.40
N LYS A 125 9.22 14.47 9.81
CA LYS A 125 9.49 15.39 10.93
C LYS A 125 9.21 14.72 12.28
N GLU A 126 8.14 13.92 12.35
CA GLU A 126 7.78 13.18 13.56
C GLU A 126 8.83 12.11 13.93
N LYS A 127 9.58 11.62 12.93
CA LYS A 127 10.59 10.56 13.06
C LYS A 127 12.02 11.06 12.94
N GLU A 128 12.29 12.33 13.28
CA GLU A 128 13.64 12.91 13.25
C GLU A 128 14.67 12.09 14.07
N ASP A 129 14.22 11.34 15.09
CA ASP A 129 15.05 10.44 15.88
C ASP A 129 15.51 9.16 15.14
N ASP A 130 14.93 8.84 13.98
CA ASP A 130 15.32 7.72 13.09
C ASP A 130 15.81 8.24 11.73
N PRO A 131 17.12 8.57 11.61
CA PRO A 131 17.67 9.15 10.38
C PRO A 131 17.65 8.17 9.20
N ASP A 132 17.71 6.86 9.45
CA ASP A 132 17.68 5.85 8.38
C ASP A 132 16.29 5.79 7.75
N PHE A 133 15.24 5.77 8.58
CA PHE A 133 13.86 5.81 8.11
C PHE A 133 13.57 7.10 7.33
N THR A 134 13.88 8.25 7.92
CA THR A 134 13.57 9.57 7.32
C THR A 134 14.34 9.81 6.03
N THR A 135 15.62 9.40 5.96
CA THR A 135 16.43 9.49 4.74
C THR A 135 15.85 8.61 3.64
N HIS A 136 15.45 7.39 3.96
CA HIS A 136 14.88 6.47 2.97
C HIS A 136 13.52 6.98 2.47
N LEU A 137 12.60 7.35 3.37
CA LEU A 137 11.30 7.90 2.97
C LEU A 137 11.45 9.19 2.15
N SER A 138 12.37 10.09 2.54
CA SER A 138 12.65 11.32 1.80
C SER A 138 13.14 11.04 0.38
N LYS A 139 14.02 10.05 0.18
CA LYS A 139 14.46 9.63 -1.16
C LYS A 139 13.30 9.13 -2.01
N LEU A 140 12.39 8.34 -1.45
CA LEU A 140 11.21 7.85 -2.16
C LEU A 140 10.29 9.00 -2.59
N ILE A 141 10.07 9.98 -1.71
CA ILE A 141 9.26 11.18 -2.00
C ILE A 141 9.92 12.06 -3.07
N GLN A 142 11.25 12.26 -2.99
CA GLN A 142 12.00 13.03 -3.99
C GLN A 142 11.93 12.37 -5.37
N ALA A 143 12.08 11.05 -5.44
CA ALA A 143 11.92 10.28 -6.67
C ALA A 143 10.51 10.42 -7.26
N TYR A 144 9.48 10.39 -6.42
CA TYR A 144 8.09 10.60 -6.83
C TYR A 144 7.82 12.02 -7.38
N THR A 145 8.39 13.04 -6.74
CA THR A 145 8.18 14.46 -7.12
C THR A 145 9.08 14.93 -8.26
N GLY A 146 9.92 14.05 -8.83
CA GLY A 146 10.85 14.44 -9.89
C GLY A 146 11.90 15.46 -9.44
N GLY A 147 12.22 15.51 -8.14
CA GLY A 147 13.21 16.45 -7.58
C GLY A 147 12.69 17.85 -7.27
N GLU A 148 11.38 18.13 -7.40
CA GLU A 148 10.78 19.44 -7.04
C GLU A 148 10.93 19.78 -5.54
N LEU A 149 11.28 18.81 -4.69
CA LEU A 149 11.46 18.96 -3.25
C LEU A 149 12.94 19.04 -2.80
N SER A 150 13.83 19.55 -3.65
CA SER A 150 15.25 19.75 -3.34
C SER A 150 15.54 20.64 -2.11
N GLY A 151 14.52 21.31 -1.55
CA GLY A 151 14.62 22.15 -0.35
C GLY A 151 14.62 21.42 1.01
N PHE A 152 14.39 20.11 1.07
CA PHE A 152 14.38 19.38 2.35
C PHE A 152 15.77 18.86 2.79
N SER A 153 16.80 19.01 1.95
CA SER A 153 18.19 18.69 2.30
C SER A 153 18.98 19.97 2.61
N SER A 154 18.62 20.66 3.70
CA SER A 154 19.56 21.51 4.45
C SER A 154 18.93 22.01 5.74
N ARG A 155 19.07 21.22 6.80
CA ARG A 155 19.26 21.73 8.15
C ARG A 155 20.01 20.65 8.91
N ALA A 156 21.33 20.78 8.84
CA ALA A 156 22.25 20.27 9.85
C ALA A 156 22.08 21.08 11.14
#